data_AF-A0A101HQG7-F1
#
_entry.id   AF-A0A101HQG7-F1
#
_cell.length_a   1.000
_cell.length_b   1.000
_cell.length_c   1.000
_cell.angle_alpha   90.00
_cell.angle_beta   90.00
_cell.angle_gamma   90.00
#
_symmetry.space_group_name_H-M   'P 1'
#
loop_
_entity.id
_entity.type
_entity.pdbx_description
1 polymer ?
#
loop_
_entity_poly.entity_id
_entity_poly.type
_entity_poly.pdbx_seq_one_letter_code
_entity_poly.pdbx_strand_id
1 'polypeptide(L)'
;MQNRSYESVMARRKEIMKASVGVDYDKYELEGIAFDYEALMRDTSYPIEEIRKIQSETGVGDTPLIELKNITRLVRTISEPGKGARIFLKDEATNPSGSFKDRRASVSVARAKELGYKGVIAATSGNYGAAVASQSMKRALKCIVVQECYDSKGKGQPEILEKARACEAYG
;
A
#
# COMPACT_ATOMS: atom_id res chain seq x y z
N MET A 1 -33.42 -3.67 -13.37
CA MET A 1 -32.12 -3.06 -13.05
C MET A 1 -32.18 -2.54 -11.62
N GLN A 2 -31.19 -2.83 -10.76
CA GLN A 2 -31.14 -2.25 -9.41
C GLN A 2 -31.12 -0.72 -9.46
N ASN A 3 -31.87 -0.06 -8.58
CA ASN A 3 -31.89 1.40 -8.45
C ASN A 3 -30.48 1.90 -8.04
N ARG A 4 -29.87 2.74 -8.88
CA ARG A 4 -28.50 3.29 -8.69
C ARG A 4 -28.50 4.76 -8.22
N SER A 5 -29.63 5.29 -7.74
CA SER A 5 -29.62 6.61 -7.10
C SER A 5 -28.67 6.62 -5.90
N TYR A 6 -28.09 7.79 -5.60
CA TYR A 6 -27.18 7.95 -4.46
C TYR A 6 -27.81 7.44 -3.16
N GLU A 7 -29.06 7.83 -2.89
CA GLU A 7 -29.82 7.40 -1.70
C GLU A 7 -29.97 5.88 -1.63
N SER A 8 -30.31 5.23 -2.76
CA SER A 8 -30.44 3.76 -2.84
C SER A 8 -29.12 3.02 -2.62
N VAL A 9 -28.00 3.59 -3.09
CA VAL A 9 -26.66 3.02 -2.86
C VAL A 9 -26.24 3.19 -1.41
N MET A 10 -26.46 4.37 -0.84
CA MET A 10 -26.09 4.67 0.55
C MET A 10 -26.92 3.86 1.55
N ALA A 11 -28.21 3.63 1.27
CA ALA A 11 -29.05 2.75 2.09
C ALA A 11 -28.52 1.31 2.17
N ARG A 12 -27.82 0.83 1.13
CA ARG A 12 -27.25 -0.53 1.04
C ARG A 12 -25.74 -0.56 1.31
N ARG A 13 -25.16 0.50 1.88
CA ARG A 13 -23.71 0.61 2.09
C ARG A 13 -23.14 -0.59 2.84
N LYS A 14 -23.80 -1.07 3.90
CA LYS A 14 -23.34 -2.22 4.70
C LYS A 14 -23.27 -3.50 3.85
N GLU A 15 -24.32 -3.81 3.10
CA GLU A 15 -24.36 -4.98 2.20
C GLU A 15 -23.30 -4.89 1.11
N ILE A 16 -23.14 -3.70 0.51
CA ILE A 16 -22.12 -3.45 -0.52
C ILE A 16 -20.73 -3.66 0.07
N MET A 17 -20.44 -3.12 1.26
CA MET A 17 -19.15 -3.29 1.93
C MET A 17 -18.89 -4.76 2.28
N LYS A 18 -19.88 -5.47 2.83
CA LYS A 18 -19.78 -6.90 3.14
C LYS A 18 -19.50 -7.73 1.88
N ALA A 19 -20.22 -7.46 0.79
CA ALA A 19 -20.00 -8.13 -0.49
C ALA A 19 -18.66 -7.76 -1.16
N SER A 20 -18.17 -6.54 -0.96
CA SER A 20 -16.94 -6.05 -1.60
C SER A 20 -15.68 -6.48 -0.85
N VAL A 21 -15.68 -6.34 0.47
CA VAL A 21 -14.52 -6.64 1.32
C VAL A 21 -14.49 -8.12 1.70
N GLY A 22 -15.64 -8.78 1.73
CA GLY A 22 -15.76 -10.18 2.16
C GLY A 22 -15.54 -10.36 3.67
N VAL A 23 -15.53 -9.26 4.44
CA VAL A 23 -15.35 -9.27 5.89
C VAL A 23 -16.64 -8.78 6.55
N ASP A 24 -17.18 -9.61 7.43
CA ASP A 24 -18.34 -9.30 8.25
C ASP A 24 -17.89 -8.60 9.54
N TYR A 25 -17.85 -7.27 9.52
CA TYR A 25 -17.34 -6.49 10.66
C TYR A 25 -18.18 -6.65 11.94
N ASP A 26 -19.47 -6.94 11.79
CA ASP A 26 -20.41 -7.19 12.88
C ASP A 26 -19.96 -8.38 13.76
N LYS A 27 -19.16 -9.32 13.21
CA LYS A 27 -18.57 -10.45 13.96
C LYS A 27 -17.62 -10.00 15.08
N TYR A 28 -17.00 -8.82 14.92
CA TYR A 28 -15.97 -8.32 15.83
C TYR A 28 -16.49 -7.19 16.72
N GLU A 29 -17.76 -6.79 16.58
CA GLU A 29 -18.38 -5.85 17.50
C GLU A 29 -18.65 -6.55 18.85
N LEU A 30 -18.19 -5.93 19.93
CA LEU A 30 -18.46 -6.34 21.30
C LEU A 30 -19.57 -5.45 21.89
N GLU A 31 -20.11 -5.83 23.04
CA GLU A 31 -21.19 -5.05 23.68
C GLU A 31 -20.81 -3.57 23.87
N GLY A 32 -21.70 -2.66 23.46
CA GLY A 32 -21.46 -1.22 23.49
C GLY A 32 -20.73 -0.70 22.24
N ILE A 33 -19.58 -0.05 22.44
CA ILE A 33 -18.77 0.58 21.38
C ILE A 33 -17.41 -0.13 21.17
N ALA A 34 -17.22 -1.30 21.79
CA ALA A 34 -15.97 -2.03 21.74
C ALA A 34 -15.85 -2.87 20.47
N PHE A 35 -14.63 -3.04 19.97
CA PHE A 35 -14.33 -3.79 18.74
C PHE A 35 -13.09 -4.68 18.94
N ASP A 36 -13.21 -5.98 18.62
CA ASP A 36 -12.14 -6.97 18.79
C ASP A 36 -11.19 -6.96 17.58
N TYR A 37 -10.20 -6.05 17.61
CA TYR A 37 -9.16 -5.95 16.59
C TYR A 37 -8.27 -7.20 16.51
N GLU A 38 -8.04 -7.89 17.61
CA GLU A 38 -7.19 -9.08 17.64
C GLU A 38 -7.87 -10.23 16.92
N ALA A 39 -9.18 -10.43 17.12
CA ALA A 39 -9.96 -11.39 16.35
C ALA A 39 -9.97 -11.05 14.86
N LEU A 40 -10.20 -9.79 14.49
CA LEU A 40 -10.16 -9.36 13.08
C LEU A 40 -8.81 -9.67 12.44
N MET A 41 -7.71 -9.32 13.12
CA MET A 41 -6.36 -9.56 12.60
C MET A 41 -6.05 -11.05 12.46
N ARG A 42 -6.46 -11.89 13.42
CA ARG A 42 -6.31 -13.36 13.31
C ARG A 42 -7.05 -13.93 12.11
N ASP A 43 -8.28 -13.47 11.86
CA ASP A 43 -9.14 -14.00 10.80
C ASP A 43 -8.76 -13.51 9.39
N THR A 44 -8.04 -12.39 9.28
CA THR A 44 -7.75 -11.74 7.99
C THR A 44 -6.26 -11.67 7.64
N SER A 45 -5.38 -12.14 8.52
CA SER A 45 -3.92 -12.06 8.29
C SER A 45 -3.42 -13.10 7.29
N TYR A 46 -2.52 -12.64 6.41
CA TYR A 46 -1.59 -13.53 5.72
C TYR A 46 -0.46 -13.92 6.67
N PRO A 47 -0.07 -15.20 6.76
CA PRO A 47 1.15 -15.60 7.44
C PRO A 47 2.36 -14.83 6.88
N ILE A 48 3.30 -14.47 7.74
CA ILE A 48 4.45 -13.65 7.32
C ILE A 48 5.27 -14.32 6.20
N GLU A 49 5.35 -15.65 6.20
CA GLU A 49 6.05 -16.38 5.14
C GLU A 49 5.32 -16.32 3.79
N GLU A 50 4.00 -16.27 3.79
CA GLU A 50 3.22 -16.06 2.57
C GLU A 50 3.42 -14.64 2.03
N ILE A 51 3.43 -13.63 2.90
CA ILE A 51 3.73 -12.25 2.52
C ILE A 51 5.13 -12.17 1.89
N ARG A 52 6.14 -12.80 2.51
CA ARG A 52 7.51 -12.82 1.99
C ARG A 52 7.58 -13.50 0.63
N LYS A 53 6.90 -14.63 0.46
CA LYS A 53 6.81 -15.32 -0.83
C LYS A 53 6.21 -14.41 -1.90
N ILE A 54 5.03 -13.83 -1.65
CA ILE A 54 4.33 -12.93 -2.57
C ILE A 54 5.22 -11.73 -2.97
N GLN A 55 5.92 -11.14 -2.01
CA GLN A 55 6.81 -10.00 -2.24
C GLN A 55 8.03 -10.41 -3.09
N SER A 56 8.64 -11.55 -2.80
CA SER A 56 9.83 -12.04 -3.52
C SER A 56 9.55 -12.34 -5.00
N GLU A 57 8.35 -12.80 -5.35
CA GLU A 57 7.95 -13.09 -6.74
C GLU A 57 8.03 -11.85 -7.66
N THR A 58 7.91 -10.65 -7.10
CA THR A 58 7.92 -9.39 -7.86
C THR A 58 9.14 -8.52 -7.58
N GLY A 59 10.11 -9.03 -6.80
CA GLY A 59 11.31 -8.31 -6.39
C GLY A 59 11.07 -7.26 -5.30
N VAL A 60 10.01 -7.42 -4.51
CA VAL A 60 9.68 -6.55 -3.37
C VAL A 60 10.29 -7.12 -2.11
N GLY A 61 10.73 -6.24 -1.21
CA GLY A 61 11.36 -6.65 0.04
C GLY A 61 12.86 -6.91 -0.10
N ASP A 62 13.43 -7.61 0.88
CA ASP A 62 14.89 -7.84 1.02
C ASP A 62 15.76 -6.59 0.82
N THR A 63 15.22 -5.43 1.19
CA THR A 63 15.86 -4.13 1.00
C THR A 63 17.07 -3.96 1.93
N PRO A 64 18.11 -3.20 1.55
CA PRO A 64 19.30 -3.04 2.37
C PRO A 64 19.02 -2.47 3.77
N LEU A 65 19.74 -2.96 4.77
CA LEU A 65 19.84 -2.35 6.11
C LEU A 65 21.27 -1.82 6.29
N ILE A 66 21.44 -0.52 6.09
CA ILE A 66 22.76 0.12 5.96
C ILE A 66 23.09 0.86 7.25
N GLU A 67 24.22 0.56 7.88
CA GLU A 67 24.71 1.36 9.02
C GLU A 67 25.29 2.70 8.54
N LEU A 68 24.74 3.81 9.05
CA LEU A 68 25.20 5.16 8.75
C LEU A 68 26.37 5.49 9.68
N LYS A 69 27.56 4.93 9.39
CA LYS A 69 28.74 5.00 10.28
C LYS A 69 29.16 6.42 10.64
N ASN A 70 29.07 7.36 9.70
CA ASN A 70 29.43 8.76 9.94
C ASN A 70 28.41 9.46 10.87
N ILE A 71 27.11 9.21 10.67
CA ILE A 71 26.05 9.74 11.55
C ILE A 71 26.14 9.09 12.94
N THR A 72 26.39 7.79 13.01
CA THR A 72 26.63 7.08 14.27
C THR A 72 27.80 7.68 15.04
N ARG A 73 28.91 8.02 14.35
CA ARG A 73 30.05 8.70 14.97
C ARG A 73 29.65 10.08 15.51
N LEU A 74 28.93 10.88 14.72
CA LEU A 74 28.46 12.20 15.13
C LEU A 74 27.51 12.15 16.34
N VAL A 75 26.53 11.23 16.34
CA VAL A 75 25.62 11.05 17.48
C VAL A 75 26.40 10.74 18.76
N ARG A 76 27.45 9.93 18.67
CA ARG A 76 28.31 9.60 19.82
C ARG A 76 29.16 10.77 20.33
N THR A 77 29.49 11.76 19.49
CA THR A 77 30.24 12.95 19.97
C THR A 77 29.37 13.94 20.72
N ILE A 78 28.06 13.94 20.47
CA ILE A 78 27.11 14.88 21.10
C ILE A 78 26.30 14.25 22.24
N SER A 79 26.31 12.93 22.38
CA SER A 79 25.58 12.20 23.42
C SER A 79 26.42 12.06 24.69
N GLU A 80 25.77 11.98 25.85
CA GLU A 80 26.44 11.60 27.10
C GLU A 80 27.13 10.22 26.98
N PRO A 81 28.18 9.96 27.78
CA PRO A 81 28.84 8.66 27.81
C PRO A 81 27.85 7.51 27.97
N GLY A 82 27.92 6.53 27.06
CA GLY A 82 27.03 5.36 27.05
C GLY A 82 25.67 5.54 26.36
N LYS A 83 25.32 6.75 25.90
CA LYS A 83 23.99 7.04 25.29
C LYS A 83 23.97 7.15 23.76
N GLY A 84 25.13 7.04 23.09
CA GLY A 84 25.23 7.17 21.64
C GLY A 84 24.88 5.90 20.85
N ALA A 85 23.67 5.83 20.31
CA ALA A 85 23.14 4.70 19.55
C ALA A 85 23.79 4.50 18.16
N ARG A 86 23.69 3.28 17.62
CA ARG A 86 23.99 2.97 16.21
C ARG A 86 22.80 3.37 15.35
N ILE A 87 23.07 4.05 14.24
CA ILE A 87 22.03 4.53 13.32
C ILE A 87 22.05 3.71 12.04
N PHE A 88 20.89 3.17 11.68
CA PHE A 88 20.70 2.36 10.47
C PHE A 88 19.64 2.97 9.56
N LEU A 89 19.83 2.83 8.26
CA LEU A 89 18.85 3.12 7.23
C LEU A 89 18.28 1.81 6.67
N LYS A 90 16.97 1.67 6.71
CA LYS A 90 16.25 0.63 5.96
C LYS A 90 15.86 1.21 4.60
N ASP A 91 16.61 0.86 3.55
CA ASP A 91 16.52 1.53 2.25
C ASP A 91 15.39 0.99 1.38
N GLU A 92 14.17 1.43 1.69
CA GLU A 92 12.96 1.05 0.95
C GLU A 92 12.82 1.67 -0.44
N ALA A 93 13.71 2.59 -0.82
CA ALA A 93 13.75 3.15 -2.17
C ALA A 93 14.26 2.13 -3.21
N THR A 94 14.87 1.04 -2.76
CA THR A 94 15.34 -0.05 -3.62
C THR A 94 14.25 -1.02 -4.09
N ASN A 95 13.01 -0.87 -3.59
CA ASN A 95 11.88 -1.62 -4.11
C ASN A 95 11.57 -1.23 -5.58
N PRO A 96 10.88 -2.09 -6.37
CA PRO A 96 10.69 -1.90 -7.82
C PRO A 96 10.08 -0.56 -8.28
N SER A 97 9.20 0.03 -7.48
CA SER A 97 8.56 1.33 -7.74
C SER A 97 9.30 2.51 -7.11
N GLY A 98 10.44 2.26 -6.45
CA GLY A 98 11.20 3.27 -5.72
C GLY A 98 10.65 3.59 -4.32
N SER A 99 9.77 2.76 -3.73
CA SER A 99 9.25 3.05 -2.39
C SER A 99 8.71 1.82 -1.63
N PHE A 100 8.56 1.97 -0.31
CA PHE A 100 7.95 0.94 0.55
C PHE A 100 6.50 0.58 0.19
N LYS A 101 5.82 1.40 -0.64
CA LYS A 101 4.43 1.16 -1.06
C LYS A 101 4.26 -0.15 -1.84
N ASP A 102 5.33 -0.63 -2.47
CA ASP A 102 5.38 -1.94 -3.12
C ASP A 102 5.03 -3.11 -2.18
N ARG A 103 5.36 -3.01 -0.89
CA ARG A 103 5.08 -4.06 0.09
C ARG A 103 3.58 -4.35 0.22
N ARG A 104 2.77 -3.30 0.23
CA ARG A 104 1.30 -3.42 0.26
C ARG A 104 0.72 -3.72 -1.12
N ALA A 105 1.24 -3.05 -2.16
CA ALA A 105 0.73 -3.19 -3.51
C ALA A 105 0.90 -4.63 -4.03
N SER A 106 2.06 -5.26 -3.77
CA SER A 106 2.34 -6.65 -4.17
C SER A 106 1.30 -7.64 -3.62
N VAL A 107 0.96 -7.53 -2.33
CA VAL A 107 -0.06 -8.37 -1.69
C VAL A 107 -1.45 -8.10 -2.26
N SER A 108 -1.82 -6.82 -2.42
CA SER A 108 -3.14 -6.44 -2.94
C SER A 108 -3.35 -6.93 -4.38
N VAL A 109 -2.34 -6.79 -5.23
CA VAL A 109 -2.37 -7.22 -6.63
C VAL A 109 -2.31 -8.74 -6.74
N ALA A 110 -1.52 -9.42 -5.90
CA ALA A 110 -1.50 -10.88 -5.84
C ALA A 110 -2.88 -11.45 -5.49
N ARG A 111 -3.53 -10.89 -4.45
CA ARG A 111 -4.89 -11.27 -4.08
C ARG A 111 -5.90 -10.98 -5.20
N ALA A 112 -5.78 -9.84 -5.87
CA ALA A 112 -6.65 -9.53 -7.01
C ALA A 112 -6.49 -10.56 -8.15
N LYS A 113 -5.27 -11.02 -8.41
CA LYS A 113 -4.99 -12.08 -9.39
C LYS A 113 -5.60 -13.41 -8.98
N GLU A 114 -5.43 -13.80 -7.72
CA GLU A 114 -5.96 -15.05 -7.15
C GLU A 114 -7.49 -15.10 -7.23
N LEU A 115 -8.16 -13.99 -6.96
CA LEU A 115 -9.62 -13.84 -7.07
C LEU A 115 -10.13 -13.76 -8.53
N GLY A 116 -9.24 -13.81 -9.53
CA GLY A 116 -9.62 -13.81 -10.94
C GLY A 116 -10.05 -12.44 -11.49
N TYR A 117 -9.71 -11.34 -10.84
CA TYR A 117 -10.01 -10.01 -11.37
C TYR A 117 -9.21 -9.71 -12.64
N LYS A 118 -9.80 -8.90 -13.54
CA LYS A 118 -9.18 -8.49 -14.81
C LYS A 118 -8.14 -7.39 -14.65
N GLY A 119 -8.14 -6.70 -13.52
CA GLY A 119 -7.29 -5.56 -13.24
C GLY A 119 -7.60 -4.92 -11.90
N VAL A 120 -6.85 -3.88 -11.56
CA VAL A 120 -6.96 -3.11 -10.33
C VAL A 120 -7.11 -1.62 -10.62
N ILE A 121 -7.68 -0.89 -9.67
CA ILE A 121 -7.82 0.56 -9.72
C ILE A 121 -7.35 1.16 -8.39
N ALA A 122 -6.64 2.30 -8.45
CA ALA A 122 -6.24 3.07 -7.29
C ALA A 122 -6.49 4.57 -7.53
N ALA A 123 -7.01 5.27 -6.53
CA ALA A 123 -7.10 6.73 -6.52
C ALA A 123 -6.02 7.29 -5.59
N THR A 124 -5.00 7.95 -6.14
CA THR A 124 -3.83 8.44 -5.40
C THR A 124 -2.98 9.38 -6.26
N SER A 125 -2.43 10.42 -5.66
CA SER A 125 -1.42 11.31 -6.27
C SER A 125 0.04 10.93 -5.97
N GLY A 126 0.28 9.80 -5.29
CA GLY A 126 1.59 9.51 -4.72
C GLY A 126 2.19 8.17 -5.16
N ASN A 127 3.27 7.79 -4.48
CA ASN A 127 4.04 6.56 -4.70
C ASN A 127 3.21 5.27 -4.73
N TYR A 128 2.00 5.27 -4.15
CA TYR A 128 1.15 4.09 -4.18
C TYR A 128 0.61 3.81 -5.59
N GLY A 129 0.37 4.82 -6.42
CA GLY A 129 -0.06 4.64 -7.81
C GLY A 129 1.03 3.93 -8.62
N ALA A 130 2.27 4.41 -8.50
CA ALA A 130 3.43 3.80 -9.13
C ALA A 130 3.66 2.36 -8.65
N ALA A 131 3.50 2.10 -7.35
CA ALA A 131 3.58 0.74 -6.80
C ALA A 131 2.48 -0.17 -7.37
N VAL A 132 1.22 0.28 -7.41
CA VAL A 132 0.12 -0.51 -7.97
C VAL A 132 0.35 -0.77 -9.47
N ALA A 133 0.78 0.22 -10.24
CA ALA A 133 1.11 0.06 -11.66
C ALA A 133 2.24 -0.97 -11.86
N SER A 134 3.37 -0.79 -11.16
CA SER A 134 4.53 -1.70 -11.20
C SER A 134 4.15 -3.15 -10.86
N GLN A 135 3.44 -3.35 -9.74
CA GLN A 135 3.05 -4.69 -9.29
C GLN A 135 1.99 -5.33 -10.19
N SER A 136 1.07 -4.53 -10.76
CA SER A 136 0.05 -5.03 -11.70
C SER A 136 0.67 -5.56 -12.98
N MET A 137 1.62 -4.82 -13.55
CA MET A 137 2.30 -5.21 -14.77
C MET A 137 3.15 -6.46 -14.56
N LYS A 138 3.83 -6.59 -13.42
CA LYS A 138 4.56 -7.82 -13.04
C LYS A 138 3.66 -9.05 -12.89
N ARG A 139 2.35 -8.89 -12.70
CA ARG A 139 1.37 -9.99 -12.53
C ARG A 139 0.37 -10.10 -13.69
N ALA A 140 0.64 -9.42 -14.80
CA ALA A 140 -0.22 -9.39 -15.99
C ALA A 140 -1.68 -9.03 -15.66
N LEU A 141 -1.86 -7.93 -14.91
CA LEU A 141 -3.16 -7.34 -14.61
C LEU A 141 -3.24 -5.93 -15.18
N LYS A 142 -4.43 -5.54 -15.67
CA LYS A 142 -4.69 -4.15 -16.08
C LYS A 142 -4.65 -3.23 -14.86
N CYS A 143 -4.18 -2.00 -15.04
CA CYS A 143 -4.10 -1.01 -13.97
C CYS A 143 -4.76 0.30 -14.40
N ILE A 144 -5.56 0.89 -13.52
CA ILE A 144 -6.06 2.26 -13.66
C ILE A 144 -5.61 3.05 -12.43
N VAL A 145 -4.86 4.12 -12.64
CA VAL A 145 -4.52 5.08 -11.59
C VAL A 145 -5.28 6.37 -11.84
N VAL A 146 -6.12 6.75 -10.88
CA VAL A 146 -6.83 8.03 -10.87
C VAL A 146 -6.01 8.98 -10.00
N GLN A 147 -5.43 10.00 -10.62
CA GLN A 147 -4.67 11.01 -9.92
C GLN A 147 -5.08 12.42 -10.35
N GLU A 148 -5.09 13.34 -9.40
CA GLU A 148 -5.08 14.76 -9.69
C GLU A 148 -3.70 15.13 -10.26
N CYS A 149 -3.64 15.72 -11.46
CA CYS A 149 -2.37 16.18 -12.05
C CYS A 149 -2.16 17.68 -11.90
N TYR A 150 -3.24 18.43 -11.75
CA TYR A 150 -3.26 19.90 -11.82
C TYR A 150 -4.18 20.47 -10.75
N ASP A 151 -3.80 21.63 -10.21
CA ASP A 151 -4.69 22.43 -9.36
C ASP A 151 -5.80 23.14 -10.16
N SER A 152 -6.66 23.89 -9.48
CA SER A 152 -7.76 24.65 -10.12
C SER A 152 -7.28 25.74 -11.10
N LYS A 153 -5.99 26.03 -11.16
CA LYS A 153 -5.36 26.98 -12.07
C LYS A 153 -4.58 26.27 -13.19
N GLY A 154 -4.69 24.94 -13.31
CA GLY A 154 -3.98 24.16 -14.31
C GLY A 154 -2.48 24.00 -14.01
N LYS A 155 -2.01 24.27 -12.78
CA LYS A 155 -0.60 24.11 -12.42
C LYS A 155 -0.36 22.73 -11.84
N GLY A 156 0.58 22.00 -12.43
CA GLY A 156 0.99 20.70 -11.92
C GLY A 156 1.97 20.84 -10.77
N GLN A 157 1.80 20.01 -9.74
CA GLN A 157 2.79 19.88 -8.68
C GLN A 157 3.93 18.98 -9.16
N PRO A 158 5.20 19.42 -9.12
CA PRO A 158 6.32 18.67 -9.68
C PRO A 158 6.39 17.21 -9.22
N GLU A 159 6.15 16.96 -7.94
CA GLU A 159 6.18 15.62 -7.34
C GLU A 159 5.09 14.71 -7.92
N ILE A 160 3.89 15.25 -8.12
CA ILE A 160 2.74 14.51 -8.69
C ILE A 160 2.98 14.20 -10.17
N LEU A 161 3.52 15.15 -10.92
CA LEU A 161 3.86 14.94 -12.33
C LEU A 161 4.94 13.87 -12.51
N GLU A 162 5.91 13.80 -11.60
CA GLU A 162 6.91 12.73 -11.58
C GLU A 162 6.27 11.36 -11.36
N LYS A 163 5.29 11.26 -10.44
CA LYS A 163 4.58 9.99 -10.21
C LYS A 163 3.64 9.62 -11.35
N ALA A 164 3.05 10.60 -12.04
CA ALA A 164 2.32 10.38 -13.28
C ALA A 164 3.21 9.65 -14.30
N ARG A 165 4.39 10.21 -14.55
CA ARG A 165 5.37 9.66 -15.50
C ARG A 165 5.84 8.27 -15.08
N ALA A 166 6.06 8.05 -13.79
CA ALA A 166 6.42 6.74 -13.27
C ALA A 166 5.32 5.70 -13.54
N CYS A 167 4.04 6.05 -13.31
CA CYS A 167 2.92 5.17 -13.62
C CYS A 167 2.85 4.86 -15.12
N GLU A 168 2.94 5.89 -15.98
CA GLU A 168 2.91 5.76 -17.44
C GLU A 168 4.06 4.90 -17.98
N ALA A 169 5.24 4.95 -17.35
CA ALA A 169 6.40 4.16 -17.75
C ALA A 169 6.24 2.66 -17.50
N TYR A 170 5.35 2.22 -16.62
CA TYR A 170 5.11 0.80 -16.36
C TYR A 170 4.16 0.16 -17.37
N GLY A 171 3.33 0.94 -18.09
CA GLY A 171 2.30 0.47 -19.04
C GLY A 171 0.88 0.64 -18.50
#